data_AF-A0A0K8VPJ3-F1
#
_entry.id   AF-A0A0K8VPJ3-F1
#
_cell.length_a   1.000
_cell.length_b   1.000
_cell.length_c   1.000
_cell.angle_alpha   90.00
_cell.angle_beta   90.00
_cell.angle_gamma   90.00
#
_symmetry.space_group_name_H-M   'P 1'
#
loop_
_entity.id
_entity.type
_entity.pdbx_description
1 polymer ?
#
loop_
_entity_poly.entity_id
_entity_poly.type
_entity_poly.pdbx_seq_one_letter_code
_entity_poly.pdbx_strand_id
1 'polypeptide(L)'
;LILAAASPYFENLFNGDQGNNPVIEINDIDSDSFERLITFCYTGQTLFTVSNVGALLKAAVVLKLDDAITKGVDYLMSHINEYTIQGVYKLERETHCKLLTQKIIEYEIQNFAEISQSD
;
A
#
# COMPACT_ATOMS: atom_id res chain seq x y z
N LEU A 1 1.87 -21.40 4.82
CA LEU A 1 1.58 -20.97 6.21
C LEU A 1 1.98 -19.52 6.47
N ILE A 2 3.23 -19.10 6.25
CA ILE A 2 3.66 -17.70 6.52
C ILE A 2 2.80 -16.66 5.79
N LEU A 3 2.61 -16.81 4.48
CA LEU A 3 1.81 -15.86 3.70
C LEU A 3 0.34 -15.80 4.15
N ALA A 4 -0.29 -16.94 4.46
CA ALA A 4 -1.66 -16.96 4.99
C ALA A 4 -1.76 -16.32 6.38
N ALA A 5 -0.77 -16.53 7.24
CA ALA A 5 -0.75 -15.91 8.56
C ALA A 5 -0.53 -14.39 8.48
N ALA A 6 0.24 -13.93 7.48
CA ALA A 6 0.54 -12.51 7.28
C ALA A 6 -0.57 -11.76 6.54
N SER A 7 -1.45 -12.45 5.80
CA SER A 7 -2.39 -11.82 4.87
C SER A 7 -3.68 -12.63 4.74
N PRO A 8 -4.84 -11.99 5.02
CA PRO A 8 -6.15 -12.57 4.71
C PRO A 8 -6.35 -12.83 3.22
N TYR A 9 -5.66 -12.12 2.32
CA TYR A 9 -5.73 -12.40 0.88
C TYR A 9 -5.15 -13.79 0.60
N PHE A 10 -3.93 -14.08 1.09
CA PHE A 10 -3.29 -15.37 0.88
C PHE A 10 -3.98 -16.51 1.64
N GLU A 11 -4.52 -16.25 2.83
CA GLU A 11 -5.34 -17.24 3.54
C GLU A 11 -6.54 -17.68 2.70
N ASN A 12 -7.32 -16.73 2.18
CA ASN A 12 -8.47 -17.03 1.32
C ASN A 12 -8.03 -17.70 0.01
N LEU A 13 -6.92 -17.25 -0.58
CA LEU A 13 -6.38 -17.78 -1.82
C LEU A 13 -5.97 -19.26 -1.69
N PHE A 14 -5.36 -19.65 -0.56
CA PHE A 14 -4.94 -21.02 -0.32
C PHE A 14 -6.06 -21.93 0.18
N ASN A 15 -7.08 -21.37 0.83
CA ASN A 15 -8.26 -22.11 1.26
C ASN A 15 -9.33 -22.25 0.16
N GLY A 16 -9.18 -21.50 -0.95
CA GLY A 16 -10.06 -21.59 -2.11
C GLY A 16 -9.85 -22.87 -2.91
N ASP A 17 -10.89 -23.29 -3.64
CA ASP A 17 -10.83 -24.46 -4.51
C ASP A 17 -10.03 -24.14 -5.78
N GLN A 18 -8.72 -24.37 -5.71
CA GLN A 18 -7.74 -24.16 -6.80
C GLN A 18 -7.64 -25.40 -7.71
N GLY A 19 -8.41 -26.46 -7.43
CA GLY A 19 -8.18 -27.78 -7.99
C GLY A 19 -6.77 -28.31 -7.69
N ASN A 20 -6.26 -29.20 -8.54
CA ASN A 20 -4.91 -29.77 -8.42
C ASN A 20 -3.81 -28.89 -9.05
N ASN A 21 -4.05 -27.60 -9.30
CA ASN A 21 -3.04 -26.74 -9.90
C ASN A 21 -2.08 -26.20 -8.82
N PRO A 22 -0.77 -26.53 -8.88
CA PRO A 22 0.19 -26.02 -7.90
C PRO A 22 0.60 -24.56 -8.16
N VAL A 23 0.16 -23.95 -9.27
CA VAL A 23 0.55 -22.59 -9.67
C VAL A 23 -0.60 -21.62 -9.47
N ILE A 24 -0.30 -20.48 -8.85
CA ILE A 24 -1.22 -19.38 -8.61
C ILE A 24 -0.72 -18.18 -9.40
N GLU A 25 -1.57 -17.63 -10.27
CA GLU A 25 -1.28 -16.43 -11.05
C GLU A 25 -1.81 -15.17 -10.33
N ILE A 26 -1.01 -14.12 -10.31
CA ILE A 26 -1.35 -12.81 -9.75
C ILE A 26 -1.12 -11.76 -10.84
N ASN A 27 -2.19 -11.11 -11.28
CA ASN A 27 -2.15 -10.25 -12.48
C ASN A 27 -2.17 -8.75 -12.17
N ASP A 28 -2.64 -8.35 -10.99
CA ASP A 28 -2.89 -6.94 -10.66
C ASP A 28 -1.73 -6.25 -9.92
N ILE A 29 -0.58 -6.92 -9.81
CA ILE A 29 0.58 -6.46 -9.06
C ILE A 29 1.83 -6.66 -9.91
N ASP A 30 2.65 -5.62 -10.04
CA ASP A 30 3.94 -5.73 -10.73
C ASP A 30 4.93 -6.60 -9.94
N SER A 31 5.87 -7.21 -10.66
CA SER A 31 6.78 -8.20 -10.08
C SER A 31 7.67 -7.65 -8.97
N ASP A 32 8.15 -6.40 -9.06
CA ASP A 32 9.03 -5.81 -8.04
C ASP A 32 8.25 -5.51 -6.75
N SER A 33 7.05 -4.93 -6.88
CA SER A 33 6.16 -4.72 -5.74
C SER A 33 5.79 -6.04 -5.06
N PHE A 34 5.47 -7.06 -5.85
CA PHE A 34 5.15 -8.38 -5.32
C PHE A 34 6.33 -8.99 -4.54
N GLU A 35 7.51 -9.06 -5.14
CA GLU A 35 8.72 -9.62 -4.52
C GLU A 35 9.05 -8.93 -3.18
N ARG A 36 8.96 -7.60 -3.15
CA ARG A 36 9.20 -6.81 -1.92
C ARG A 36 8.18 -7.11 -0.84
N LEU A 37 6.90 -7.21 -1.17
CA LEU A 37 5.85 -7.49 -0.20
C LEU A 37 5.88 -8.95 0.29
N ILE A 38 6.27 -9.89 -0.55
CA ILE A 38 6.58 -11.25 -0.10
C ILE A 38 7.75 -11.23 0.88
N THR A 39 8.85 -10.55 0.54
CA THR A 39 9.99 -10.39 1.45
C THR A 39 9.57 -9.75 2.77
N PHE A 40 8.66 -8.77 2.74
CA PHE A 40 8.07 -8.17 3.93
C PHE A 40 7.34 -9.20 4.80
N CYS A 41 6.53 -10.09 4.21
CA CYS A 41 5.85 -11.15 4.98
C CYS A 41 6.82 -12.06 5.75
N TYR A 42 8.04 -12.27 5.24
CA TYR A 42 9.04 -13.10 5.90
C TYR A 42 9.92 -12.33 6.91
N THR A 43 10.12 -11.03 6.71
CA THR A 43 11.13 -10.25 7.45
C THR A 43 10.54 -9.13 8.32
N GLY A 44 9.28 -8.75 8.08
CA GLY A 44 8.64 -7.56 8.63
C GLY A 44 9.20 -6.24 8.09
N GLN A 45 10.06 -6.28 7.07
CA GLN A 45 10.81 -5.13 6.55
C GLN A 45 10.66 -4.97 5.05
N THR A 46 10.53 -3.72 4.61
CA THR A 46 10.60 -3.32 3.20
C THR A 46 11.08 -1.88 3.12
N LEU A 47 11.77 -1.54 2.04
CA LEU A 47 12.29 -0.19 1.83
C LEU A 47 11.33 0.60 0.94
N PHE A 48 10.72 1.62 1.54
CA PHE A 48 9.94 2.62 0.82
C PHE A 48 10.84 3.73 0.30
N THR A 49 10.53 4.20 -0.90
CA THR A 49 11.15 5.31 -1.61
C THR A 49 10.05 6.14 -2.26
N VAL A 50 10.31 7.41 -2.55
CA VAL A 50 9.36 8.28 -3.27
C VAL A 50 8.91 7.65 -4.59
N SER A 51 9.80 6.94 -5.29
CA SER A 51 9.48 6.30 -6.57
C SER A 51 8.65 5.02 -6.47
N ASN A 52 8.71 4.28 -5.37
CA ASN A 52 8.05 2.97 -5.26
C ASN A 52 6.85 2.93 -4.29
N VAL A 53 6.73 3.91 -3.39
CA VAL A 53 5.72 3.87 -2.31
C VAL A 53 4.29 3.78 -2.85
N GLY A 54 3.99 4.43 -3.97
CA GLY A 54 2.68 4.35 -4.62
C GLY A 54 2.33 2.93 -5.11
N ALA A 55 3.25 2.29 -5.84
CA ALA A 55 3.05 0.94 -6.35
C ALA A 55 2.96 -0.07 -5.19
N LEU A 56 3.86 0.05 -4.20
CA LEU A 56 3.86 -0.80 -3.02
C LEU A 56 2.59 -0.65 -2.18
N LEU A 57 2.07 0.58 -2.00
CA LEU A 57 0.83 0.80 -1.28
C LEU A 57 -0.37 0.16 -1.99
N LYS A 58 -0.48 0.31 -3.31
CA LYS A 58 -1.54 -0.35 -4.09
C LYS A 58 -1.50 -1.86 -3.91
N ALA A 59 -0.31 -2.44 -4.09
CA ALA A 59 -0.11 -3.87 -3.95
C ALA A 59 -0.39 -4.36 -2.52
N ALA A 60 0.04 -3.61 -1.50
CA ALA A 60 -0.20 -3.95 -0.10
C ALA A 60 -1.69 -3.92 0.25
N VAL A 61 -2.46 -2.98 -0.32
CA VAL A 61 -3.92 -2.93 -0.18
C VAL A 61 -4.59 -4.14 -0.82
N VAL A 62 -4.19 -4.52 -2.04
CA VAL A 62 -4.71 -5.72 -2.72
C VAL A 62 -4.41 -6.99 -1.91
N LEU A 63 -3.18 -7.12 -1.43
CA LEU A 63 -2.73 -8.24 -0.62
C LEU A 63 -3.18 -8.16 0.85
N LYS A 64 -3.93 -7.13 1.24
CA LYS A 64 -4.42 -6.93 2.62
C LYS A 64 -3.31 -7.04 3.67
N LEU A 65 -2.19 -6.35 3.44
CA LEU A 65 -1.02 -6.32 4.33
C LEU A 65 -1.05 -5.05 5.18
N ASP A 66 -1.87 -5.03 6.23
CA ASP A 66 -2.15 -3.82 7.04
C ASP A 66 -0.89 -3.15 7.61
N ASP A 67 0.11 -3.92 8.05
CA ASP A 67 1.38 -3.36 8.55
C ASP A 67 2.20 -2.68 7.43
N ALA A 68 2.20 -3.24 6.23
CA ALA A 68 2.86 -2.64 5.07
C ALA A 68 2.12 -1.39 4.59
N ILE A 69 0.79 -1.42 4.61
CA ILE A 69 -0.06 -0.26 4.32
C ILE A 69 0.27 0.87 5.30
N THR A 70 0.29 0.59 6.60
CA THR A 70 0.57 1.58 7.64
C THR A 70 1.94 2.22 7.44
N LYS A 71 2.99 1.41 7.32
CA LYS A 71 4.36 1.91 7.08
C LYS A 71 4.48 2.71 5.79
N GLY A 72 3.80 2.26 4.72
CA GLY A 72 3.81 2.97 3.44
C GLY A 72 3.09 4.30 3.51
N VAL A 73 1.94 4.39 4.19
CA VAL A 73 1.21 5.64 4.38
C VAL A 73 2.02 6.61 5.24
N ASP A 74 2.62 6.15 6.32
CA ASP A 74 3.47 7.00 7.18
C ASP A 74 4.69 7.54 6.40
N TYR A 75 5.33 6.70 5.60
CA TYR A 75 6.42 7.13 4.72
C TYR A 75 5.94 8.16 3.69
N LEU A 76 4.83 7.89 3.02
CA LEU A 76 4.23 8.78 2.02
C LEU A 76 3.93 10.17 2.58
N MET A 77 3.29 10.23 3.75
CA MET A 77 2.88 11.48 4.37
C MET A 77 4.05 12.29 4.94
N SER A 78 5.10 11.61 5.42
CA SER A 78 6.34 12.28 5.85
C SER A 78 7.18 12.84 4.69
N HIS A 79 6.94 12.38 3.45
CA HIS A 79 7.65 12.83 2.24
C HIS A 79 6.70 13.49 1.23
N ILE A 80 5.60 14.09 1.71
CA ILE A 80 4.53 14.63 0.85
C ILE A 80 5.01 15.73 -0.11
N ASN A 81 6.01 16.52 0.32
CA ASN A 81 6.64 17.56 -0.50
C ASN A 81 7.40 16.98 -1.70
N GLU A 82 7.92 15.76 -1.59
CA GLU A 82 8.62 15.06 -2.67
C GLU A 82 7.68 14.25 -3.55
N TYR A 83 6.61 13.68 -2.97
CA TYR A 83 5.64 12.84 -3.68
C TYR A 83 4.51 13.64 -4.37
N THR A 84 4.37 14.93 -4.06
CA THR A 84 3.31 15.84 -4.52
C THR A 84 1.92 15.49 -3.99
N ILE A 85 1.21 16.47 -3.43
CA ILE A 85 -0.14 16.30 -2.86
C ILE A 85 -1.16 15.71 -3.86
N GLN A 86 -1.10 16.10 -5.14
CA GLN A 86 -1.95 15.55 -6.20
C GLN A 86 -1.73 14.05 -6.41
N GLY A 87 -0.48 13.59 -6.28
CA GLY A 87 -0.12 12.18 -6.36
C GLY A 87 -0.72 11.39 -5.19
N VAL A 88 -0.76 11.99 -4.01
CA VAL A 88 -1.38 11.40 -2.81
C VAL A 88 -2.90 11.25 -2.99
N TYR A 89 -3.62 12.28 -3.46
CA TYR A 89 -5.05 12.16 -3.75
C TYR A 89 -5.36 11.16 -4.86
N LYS A 90 -4.52 11.09 -5.91
CA LYS A 90 -4.67 10.07 -6.95
C LYS A 90 -4.57 8.67 -6.35
N LEU A 91 -3.59 8.44 -5.48
CA LEU A 91 -3.38 7.17 -4.81
C LEU A 91 -4.52 6.81 -3.86
N GLU A 92 -5.05 7.79 -3.12
CA GLU A 92 -6.23 7.62 -2.28
C GLU A 92 -7.44 7.15 -3.09
N ARG A 93 -7.71 7.80 -4.23
CA ARG A 93 -8.81 7.40 -5.13
C ARG A 93 -8.64 6.01 -5.73
N GLU A 94 -7.40 5.62 -6.05
CA GLU A 94 -7.11 4.32 -6.66
C GLU A 94 -7.14 3.16 -5.65
N THR A 95 -6.85 3.44 -4.38
CA THR A 95 -6.75 2.40 -3.33
C THR A 95 -7.95 2.36 -2.39
N HIS A 96 -8.71 3.46 -2.28
CA HIS A 96 -9.74 3.66 -1.26
C HIS A 96 -9.22 3.36 0.16
N CYS A 97 -7.92 3.60 0.40
CA CYS A 97 -7.25 3.31 1.65
C CYS A 97 -7.72 4.29 2.74
N LYS A 98 -8.57 3.83 3.66
CA LYS A 98 -9.14 4.66 4.73
C LYS A 98 -8.08 5.35 5.60
N LEU A 99 -6.97 4.66 5.87
CA LEU A 99 -5.86 5.24 6.64
C LEU A 99 -5.24 6.42 5.90
N LEU A 100 -5.05 6.28 4.59
CA LEU A 100 -4.53 7.37 3.76
C LEU A 100 -5.52 8.55 3.71
N THR A 101 -6.81 8.28 3.52
CA THR A 101 -7.87 9.32 3.57
C THR A 101 -7.81 10.10 4.89
N GLN A 102 -7.70 9.39 6.02
CA GLN A 102 -7.58 10.03 7.34
C GLN A 102 -6.33 10.92 7.41
N LYS A 103 -5.18 10.41 6.97
CA LYS A 103 -3.91 11.15 7.03
C LYS A 103 -3.90 12.40 6.14
N ILE A 104 -4.55 12.33 4.98
CA ILE A 104 -4.74 13.50 4.11
C ILE A 104 -5.55 14.59 4.83
N ILE A 105 -6.66 14.22 5.48
CA ILE A 105 -7.49 15.18 6.22
C ILE A 105 -6.71 15.82 7.38
N GLU A 106 -5.93 15.01 8.13
CA GLU A 106 -5.05 15.51 9.18
C GLU A 106 -4.04 16.54 8.63
N TYR A 107 -3.45 16.25 7.46
CA TYR A 107 -2.51 17.14 6.79
C TYR A 107 -3.18 18.44 6.31
N GLU A 108 -4.37 18.36 5.72
CA GLU A 108 -5.14 19.53 5.27
C GLU A 108 -5.47 20.49 6.42
N ILE A 109 -5.92 19.94 7.56
CA ILE A 109 -6.24 20.74 8.75
C ILE A 109 -5.00 21.47 9.27
N GLN A 110 -3.85 20.80 9.27
CA GLN A 110 -2.59 21.38 9.76
C GLN A 110 -2.02 22.44 8.81
N ASN A 111 -2.23 22.29 7.50
CA ASN A 111 -1.64 23.15 6.47
C ASN A 111 -2.68 24.03 5.76
N PHE A 112 -3.85 24.23 6.38
CA PHE A 112 -5.00 24.91 5.79
C PHE A 112 -4.65 26.29 5.20
N ALA A 113 -3.80 27.07 5.89
CA ALA A 113 -3.40 28.40 5.45
C ALA A 113 -2.49 28.40 4.20
N GLU A 114 -1.69 27.35 4.00
CA GLU A 114 -0.78 27.23 2.84
C GLU A 114 -1.50 26.64 1.62
N ILE A 115 -2.42 25.68 1.87
CA ILE A 115 -3.21 25.05 0.82
C ILE A 115 -4.22 26.05 0.22
N SER A 116 -4.90 26.85 1.06
CA SER A 116 -5.88 27.85 0.60
C SER A 116 -5.32 28.99 -0.24
N GLN A 117 -4.00 29.15 -0.32
CA GLN A 117 -3.32 30.14 -1.17
C GLN A 117 -2.83 29.56 -2.51
N SER A 118 -2.89 28.24 -2.68
CA SER A 118 -2.43 27.54 -3.89
C SER A 118 -3.58 27.18 -4.85
N ASP A 119 -4.80 27.64 -4.58
CA ASP A 119 -5.98 27.55 -5.47
C ASP A 119 -6.13 28.76 -6.41
#